data_AF-A0A348VTJ9-F1
#
_entry.id   AF-A0A348VTJ9-F1
#
_cell.length_a   1.000
_cell.length_b   1.000
_cell.length_c   1.000
_cell.angle_alpha   90.00
_cell.angle_beta   90.00
_cell.angle_gamma   90.00
#
_symmetry.space_group_name_H-M   'P 1'
#
loop_
_entity.id
_entity.type
_entity.pdbx_description
1 polymer ?
#
loop_
_entity_poly.entity_id
_entity_poly.type
_entity_poly.pdbx_seq_one_letter_code
_entity_poly.pdbx_strand_id
1 'polypeptide(L)' 'TPDQAAQVAMGGADGVIVGSAIVKLVDQNSGSSDLVQTCGSFVKALKEGILAAQR' A
#
# COMPACT_ATOMS: atom_id res chain seq x y z
N THR A 1 -1.63 -5.01 3.67
CA THR A 1 -2.90 -4.29 3.48
C THR A 1 -2.80 -2.91 4.14
N PRO A 2 -3.74 -1.97 3.91
CA PRO A 2 -3.77 -0.69 4.62
C PRO A 2 -3.73 -0.83 6.14
N ASP A 3 -4.53 -1.73 6.71
CA ASP A 3 -4.56 -1.96 8.16
C ASP A 3 -3.22 -2.43 8.72
N GLN A 4 -2.53 -3.32 8.01
CA GLN A 4 -1.18 -3.77 8.41
C GLN A 4 -0.17 -2.62 8.39
N ALA A 5 -0.22 -1.75 7.38
CA ALA A 5 0.66 -0.60 7.31
C ALA A 5 0.38 0.42 8.44
N ALA A 6 -0.90 0.64 8.75
CA ALA A 6 -1.33 1.46 9.88
C ALA A 6 -0.83 0.91 11.22
N GLN A 7 -0.97 -0.40 11.46
CA GLN A 7 -0.50 -1.06 12.68
C GLN A 7 1.02 -0.93 12.88
N VAL A 8 1.81 -1.09 11.81
CA VAL A 8 3.27 -0.93 11.89
C VAL A 8 3.63 0.52 12.21
N ALA A 9 2.94 1.50 11.61
CA ALA A 9 3.15 2.92 11.90
C ALA A 9 2.80 3.26 13.36
N MET A 10 1.69 2.75 13.90
CA MET A 10 1.33 2.92 15.32
C MET A 10 2.32 2.28 16.28
N GLY A 11 3.02 1.22 15.84
CA GLY A 11 4.08 0.56 16.61
C GLY A 11 5.35 1.40 16.79
N GLY A 12 5.37 2.65 16.30
CA GLY A 12 6.50 3.56 16.43
C GLY A 12 7.54 3.44 15.30
N ALA A 13 7.19 2.79 14.19
CA ALA A 13 8.07 2.73 13.02
C ALA A 13 8.08 4.06 12.26
N ASP A 14 9.25 4.54 11.86
CA ASP A 14 9.41 5.75 11.03
C ASP A 14 8.91 5.56 9.59
N GLY A 15 8.73 4.31 9.16
CA GLY A 15 8.27 4.00 7.81
C GLY A 15 7.87 2.54 7.64
N VAL A 16 7.12 2.28 6.57
CA VAL A 16 6.65 0.93 6.20
C VAL A 16 7.00 0.70 4.73
N ILE A 17 7.69 -0.41 4.44
CA ILE A 17 7.99 -0.84 3.07
C ILE A 17 7.07 -1.98 2.68
N VAL A 18 6.30 -1.80 1.60
CA VAL A 18 5.37 -2.80 1.07
C VAL A 18 5.88 -3.33 -0.27
N GLY A 19 6.73 -4.36 -0.21
CA GLY A 19 7.37 -4.95 -1.40
C GLY A 19 6.48 -5.97 -2.12
N SER A 20 6.37 -7.18 -1.55
CA SER A 20 5.74 -8.33 -2.22
C SER A 20 4.28 -8.09 -2.63
N ALA A 21 3.53 -7.29 -1.89
CA ALA A 21 2.15 -6.96 -2.27
C ALA A 21 2.08 -6.09 -3.54
N ILE A 22 3.01 -5.14 -3.73
CA ILE A 22 3.09 -4.36 -4.97
C ILE A 22 3.55 -5.24 -6.13
N VAL A 23 4.60 -6.05 -5.92
CA VAL A 23 5.10 -6.96 -6.97
C VAL A 23 3.99 -7.91 -7.42
N LYS A 24 3.23 -8.48 -6.49
CA LYS A 24 2.10 -9.37 -6.79
C LYS A 24 0.99 -8.63 -7.55
N LEU A 25 0.69 -7.39 -7.18
CA LEU A 25 -0.31 -6.58 -7.88
C LEU A 25 0.12 -6.29 -9.32
N VAL A 26 1.41 -6.02 -9.54
CA VAL A 26 1.97 -5.81 -10.88
C VAL A 26 1.89 -7.08 -11.72
N ASP A 27 2.32 -8.20 -11.15
CA ASP A 27 2.27 -9.51 -11.82
C ASP A 27 0.83 -9.87 -12.24
N GLN A 28 -0.13 -9.71 -11.34
CA GLN A 28 -1.54 -10.02 -11.59
C GLN A 28 -2.23 -9.11 -12.61
N ASN A 29 -1.72 -7.90 -12.83
CA ASN A 29 -2.29 -6.92 -13.75
C ASN A 29 -1.35 -6.63 -14.93
N SER A 30 -0.35 -7.47 -15.15
CA SER A 30 0.63 -7.31 -16.22
C SER A 30 -0.06 -7.32 -17.59
N GLY A 31 0.31 -6.38 -18.46
CA GLY A 31 -0.31 -6.18 -19.77
C GLY A 31 -1.68 -5.49 -19.75
N SER A 32 -2.24 -5.21 -18.57
CA SER A 32 -3.45 -4.39 -18.47
C SER A 32 -3.15 -2.91 -18.68
N SER A 33 -4.03 -2.20 -19.38
CA SER A 33 -3.93 -0.75 -19.57
C SER A 33 -4.16 0.03 -18.27
N ASP A 34 -4.81 -0.58 -17.27
CA ASP A 34 -5.13 0.04 -15.98
C ASP A 34 -4.09 -0.22 -14.87
N LEU A 35 -3.02 -0.97 -15.16
CA LEU A 35 -2.03 -1.40 -14.18
C LEU A 35 -1.53 -0.26 -13.26
N VAL A 36 -1.18 0.88 -13.86
CA VAL A 36 -0.69 2.06 -13.13
C VAL A 36 -1.76 2.61 -12.19
N GLN A 37 -3.01 2.69 -12.65
CA GLN A 37 -4.13 3.16 -11.85
C GLN A 37 -4.45 2.20 -10.70
N THR A 38 -4.40 0.89 -10.95
CA THR A 38 -4.59 -0.16 -9.94
C THR A 38 -3.50 -0.08 -8.86
N CYS A 39 -2.24 0.05 -9.25
CA CYS A 39 -1.13 0.26 -8.31
C CYS A 39 -1.26 1.56 -7.53
N GLY A 40 -1.60 2.67 -8.20
CA GLY A 40 -1.80 3.96 -7.57
C GLY A 40 -2.93 3.95 -6.54
N SER A 41 -4.03 3.27 -6.84
CA SER A 41 -5.17 3.12 -5.92
C SER A 41 -4.79 2.33 -4.67
N PHE A 42 -3.99 1.27 -4.83
CA PHE A 42 -3.46 0.50 -3.71
C PHE A 42 -2.53 1.34 -2.82
N VAL A 43 -1.58 2.08 -3.42
CA VAL A 43 -0.67 2.97 -2.68
C VAL A 43 -1.44 4.07 -1.94
N LYS A 44 -2.45 4.65 -2.58
CA LYS A 44 -3.33 5.65 -1.94
C LYS A 44 -4.00 5.08 -0.69
N ALA A 45 -4.59 3.88 -0.78
CA ALA A 45 -5.22 3.22 0.36
C ALA A 45 -4.23 2.94 1.50
N LEU A 46 -2.99 2.51 1.19
CA LEU A 46 -1.93 2.34 2.21
C LEU A 46 -1.62 3.66 2.91
N LYS A 47 -1.48 4.76 2.15
CA LYS A 47 -1.18 6.07 2.72
C LYS A 47 -2.32 6.60 3.59
N GLU A 48 -3.57 6.42 3.15
CA GLU A 48 -4.76 6.79 3.93
C GLU A 48 -4.82 6.03 5.26
N GLY A 49 -4.56 4.72 5.25
CA GLY A 49 -4.49 3.92 6.47
C GLY A 49 -3.44 4.42 7.47
N ILE A 50 -2.23 4.73 6.98
CA ILE A 50 -1.16 5.30 7.83
C ILE A 50 -1.57 6.65 8.40
N LEU A 51 -2.12 7.55 7.57
CA LEU A 51 -2.53 8.88 8.03
C LEU A 51 -3.70 8.84 9.03
N ALA A 52 -4.65 7.93 8.84
CA ALA A 52 -5.77 7.75 9.75
C ALA A 52 -5.33 7.27 11.13
N ALA A 53 -4.29 6.43 11.19
CA ALA A 53 -3.75 5.89 12.43
C ALA A 53 -2.81 6.84 13.19
N GLN A 54 -2.39 7.94 12.55
CA GLN A 54 -1.55 8.99 13.13
C GLN A 54 -2.36 10.19 13.67
N ARG A 55 -3.68 10.21 13.46
CA ARG A 55 -4.59 11.20 14.02
C ARG A 55 -5.09 10.77 15.38
#